data_AF-A0A498R176-F1
#
_entry.id   AF-A0A498R176-F1
#
_cell.length_a   1.000
_cell.length_b   1.000
_cell.length_c   1.000
_cell.angle_alpha   90.00
_cell.angle_beta   90.00
_cell.angle_gamma   90.00
#
_symmetry.space_group_name_H-M   'P 1'
#
loop_
_entity.id
_entity.type
_entity.pdbx_description
1 polymer ?
#
loop_
_entity_poly.entity_id
_entity_poly.type
_entity_poly.pdbx_seq_one_letter_code
_entity_poly.pdbx_strand_id
1 'polypeptide(L)'
;MKITVFGATGGVGKHLVAQALQRGHAVSAVVRDPARLPVSSPALTVTTVPGLEDPDLLRPALRGSDAVLSAVGPRDRKDTAVATTSTASIVRTMQATGIERLVSWLTFPIGTLKTGGAIGLAVGLAGLRMVGVAVAIGLVLFFVCAIYTHILARDYSPQFALAIGFLALNVASPALALNVA
;
A
#
# COMPACT_ATOMS: atom_id res chain seq x y z
N MET A 1 9.48 -3.41 -23.18
CA MET A 1 8.21 -2.77 -22.82
C MET A 1 8.48 -1.37 -22.27
N LYS A 2 7.59 -0.43 -22.55
CA LYS A 2 7.54 0.89 -21.91
C LYS A 2 6.59 0.84 -20.72
N ILE A 3 7.11 1.13 -19.52
CA ILE A 3 6.38 1.03 -18.26
C ILE A 3 6.30 2.40 -17.61
N THR A 4 5.09 2.87 -17.32
CA THR A 4 4.90 4.10 -16.53
C THR A 4 4.79 3.77 -15.05
N VAL A 5 5.58 4.43 -14.21
CA VAL A 5 5.63 4.20 -12.77
C VAL A 5 5.15 5.44 -12.03
N PHE A 6 4.00 5.33 -11.37
CA PHE A 6 3.51 6.34 -10.43
C PHE A 6 4.03 6.09 -9.02
N GLY A 7 4.28 7.16 -8.27
CA GLY A 7 4.88 7.03 -6.94
C GLY A 7 6.36 6.63 -6.98
N ALA A 8 7.05 6.92 -8.09
CA ALA A 8 8.44 6.50 -8.36
C ALA A 8 9.47 6.94 -7.30
N THR A 9 9.19 8.01 -6.53
CA THR A 9 10.07 8.50 -5.46
C THR A 9 9.78 7.91 -4.07
N GLY A 10 8.74 7.08 -3.94
CA GLY A 10 8.38 6.39 -2.70
C GLY A 10 9.27 5.18 -2.40
N GLY A 11 9.12 4.59 -1.22
CA GLY A 11 9.91 3.43 -0.78
C GLY A 11 9.82 2.26 -1.77
N VAL A 12 8.61 1.85 -2.14
CA VAL A 12 8.38 0.80 -3.15
C VAL A 12 8.73 1.29 -4.56
N GLY A 13 8.33 2.52 -4.91
CA GLY A 13 8.49 3.07 -6.26
C GLY A 13 9.94 3.09 -6.75
N LYS A 14 10.90 3.46 -5.89
CA LYS A 14 12.33 3.46 -6.25
C LYS A 14 12.82 2.08 -6.66
N HIS A 15 12.39 1.05 -5.94
CA HIS A 15 12.73 -0.34 -6.27
C HIS A 15 12.05 -0.81 -7.55
N LEU A 16 10.80 -0.43 -7.80
CA LEU A 16 10.12 -0.75 -9.06
C LEU A 16 10.84 -0.14 -10.26
N VAL A 17 11.23 1.14 -10.17
CA VAL A 17 12.02 1.81 -11.22
C VAL A 17 13.34 1.09 -11.46
N ALA A 18 14.12 0.86 -10.40
CA ALA A 18 15.42 0.19 -10.51
C ALA A 18 15.31 -1.22 -11.12
N GLN A 19 14.34 -2.02 -10.64
CA GLN A 19 14.14 -3.38 -11.14
C GLN A 19 13.61 -3.42 -12.58
N ALA A 20 12.73 -2.49 -12.97
CA ALA A 20 12.23 -2.42 -14.33
C ALA A 20 13.35 -2.06 -15.32
N LEU A 21 14.21 -1.10 -14.96
CA LEU A 21 15.40 -0.75 -15.74
C LEU A 21 16.40 -1.91 -15.82
N GLN A 22 16.67 -2.61 -14.71
CA GLN A 22 17.54 -3.79 -14.68
C GLN A 22 17.04 -4.92 -15.59
N ARG A 23 15.72 -5.05 -15.76
CA ARG A 23 15.10 -6.02 -16.68
C ARG A 23 15.05 -5.54 -18.14
N GLY A 24 15.68 -4.40 -18.45
CA GLY A 24 15.76 -3.86 -19.82
C GLY A 24 14.46 -3.19 -20.30
N HIS A 25 13.57 -2.79 -19.39
CA HIS A 25 12.38 -2.03 -19.76
C HIS A 25 12.68 -0.53 -19.88
N ALA A 26 11.99 0.14 -20.79
CA ALA A 26 11.96 1.60 -20.82
C ALA A 26 11.00 2.09 -19.74
N VAL A 27 11.42 3.00 -18.88
CA VAL A 27 10.65 3.45 -17.72
C VAL A 27 10.30 4.93 -17.86
N SER A 28 9.01 5.24 -17.74
CA SER A 28 8.49 6.60 -17.57
C SER A 28 8.17 6.82 -16.09
N ALA A 29 9.05 7.48 -15.35
CA ALA A 29 8.85 7.75 -13.93
C ALA A 29 8.07 9.06 -13.74
N VAL A 30 6.87 8.96 -13.17
CA VAL A 30 6.03 10.12 -12.88
C VAL A 30 6.30 10.61 -11.47
N VAL A 31 6.77 11.85 -11.37
CA VAL A 31 7.24 12.44 -10.12
C VAL A 31 6.69 13.85 -9.95
N ARG A 32 6.57 14.31 -8.69
CA ARG A 32 6.32 15.72 -8.37
C ARG A 32 7.62 16.53 -8.29
N ASP A 33 8.67 15.89 -7.82
CA ASP A 33 9.99 16.47 -7.61
C ASP A 33 11.05 15.48 -8.13
N PRO A 34 11.70 15.77 -9.27
CA PRO A 34 12.74 14.94 -9.85
C PRO A 34 13.96 14.72 -8.94
N ALA A 35 14.30 15.69 -8.08
CA ALA A 35 15.49 15.60 -7.22
C ALA A 35 15.41 14.42 -6.23
N ARG A 36 14.21 13.89 -5.98
CA ARG A 36 13.95 12.78 -5.08
C ARG A 36 14.11 11.39 -5.70
N LEU A 37 14.43 11.31 -7.00
CA LEU A 37 14.67 10.06 -7.72
C LEU A 37 16.18 9.92 -8.03
N PRO A 38 16.97 9.27 -7.15
CA PRO A 38 18.41 9.13 -7.33
C PRO A 38 18.75 7.96 -8.29
N VAL A 39 18.16 7.97 -9.48
CA VAL A 39 18.38 6.94 -10.52
C VAL A 39 18.58 7.65 -11.85
N SER A 40 19.65 7.30 -12.56
CA SER A 40 19.94 7.77 -13.91
C SER A 40 20.13 6.58 -14.83
N SER A 41 19.47 6.59 -15.98
CA SER A 41 19.58 5.55 -17.00
C SER A 41 19.16 6.11 -18.36
N PRO A 42 19.78 5.70 -19.48
CA PRO A 42 19.32 6.06 -20.82
C PRO A 42 17.88 5.58 -21.11
N ALA A 43 17.44 4.53 -20.42
CA ALA A 43 16.09 3.96 -20.56
C ALA A 43 15.07 4.61 -19.60
N LEU A 44 15.46 5.62 -18.82
CA LEU A 44 14.60 6.32 -17.86
C LEU A 44 14.20 7.70 -18.42
N THR A 45 12.90 7.90 -18.58
CA THR A 45 12.30 9.22 -18.81
C THR A 45 11.62 9.68 -17.53
N VAL A 46 11.95 10.88 -17.06
CA VAL A 46 11.29 11.47 -15.89
C VAL A 46 10.24 12.47 -16.37
N THR A 47 8.99 12.28 -15.97
CA THR A 47 7.89 13.20 -16.25
C THR A 47 7.43 13.86 -14.97
N THR A 48 7.58 15.18 -14.91
CA THR A 48 7.12 15.97 -13.77
C THR A 48 5.65 16.30 -13.92
N VAL A 49 4.84 15.97 -12.91
CA VAL A 49 3.44 16.37 -12.81
C VAL A 49 3.19 17.00 -11.43
N PRO A 50 2.40 18.08 -11.33
CA PRO A 50 2.16 18.75 -10.05
C PRO A 50 1.32 17.89 -9.09
N GLY A 51 0.45 17.06 -9.65
CA GLY A 51 -0.48 16.20 -8.94
C GLY A 51 -0.93 15.02 -9.80
N LEU A 52 -1.65 14.09 -9.19
CA LEU A 52 -2.18 12.89 -9.86
C LEU A 52 -3.71 12.92 -9.96
N GLU A 53 -4.35 13.96 -9.43
CA GLU A 53 -5.79 14.09 -9.30
C GLU A 53 -6.47 14.42 -10.63
N ASP A 54 -5.73 15.01 -11.58
CA ASP A 54 -6.22 15.42 -12.89
C ASP A 54 -5.77 14.43 -13.99
N PRO A 55 -6.71 13.71 -14.63
CA PRO A 55 -6.42 12.76 -15.70
C PRO A 55 -5.69 13.37 -16.91
N ASP A 56 -5.93 14.65 -17.22
CA ASP A 56 -5.40 15.31 -18.41
C ASP A 56 -3.90 15.59 -18.26
N LEU A 57 -3.45 15.88 -17.04
CA LEU A 57 -2.03 16.02 -16.70
C LEU A 57 -1.28 14.68 -16.82
N LEU A 58 -1.99 13.56 -16.69
CA LEU A 58 -1.38 12.23 -16.76
C LEU A 58 -1.23 11.72 -18.19
N ARG A 59 -2.06 12.17 -19.14
CA ARG A 59 -2.06 11.65 -20.53
C ARG A 59 -0.68 11.63 -21.17
N PRO A 60 0.16 12.68 -21.09
CA PRO A 60 1.49 12.67 -21.71
C PRO A 60 2.39 11.57 -21.12
N ALA A 61 2.29 11.30 -19.82
CA ALA A 61 3.10 10.31 -19.12
C ALA A 61 2.72 8.86 -19.46
N LEU A 62 1.46 8.61 -19.82
CA LEU A 62 0.98 7.27 -20.20
C LEU A 62 1.13 6.96 -21.69
N ARG A 63 1.26 7.96 -22.57
CA ARG A 63 1.31 7.74 -24.03
C ARG A 63 2.34 6.69 -24.46
N GLY A 64 1.87 5.67 -25.18
CA GLY A 64 2.68 4.58 -25.72
C GLY A 64 3.22 3.60 -24.68
N SER A 65 2.67 3.62 -23.46
CA SER A 65 3.10 2.69 -22.40
C SER A 65 2.34 1.38 -22.51
N ASP A 66 3.06 0.27 -22.37
CA ASP A 66 2.48 -1.08 -22.42
C ASP A 66 1.85 -1.49 -21.07
N ALA A 67 2.33 -0.88 -19.98
CA ALA A 67 1.87 -1.17 -18.63
C ALA A 67 2.05 0.03 -17.69
N VAL A 68 1.22 0.07 -16.65
CA VAL A 68 1.31 1.04 -15.56
C VAL A 68 1.56 0.31 -14.24
N LEU A 69 2.58 0.76 -13.52
CA LEU A 69 2.85 0.38 -12.14
C LEU A 69 2.45 1.53 -11.22
N SER A 70 1.52 1.27 -10.30
CA SER A 70 1.15 2.23 -9.26
C SER A 70 1.77 1.83 -7.92
N ALA A 71 2.75 2.63 -7.48
CA ALA A 71 3.23 2.63 -6.09
C ALA A 71 2.71 3.87 -5.34
N VAL A 72 1.58 4.42 -5.77
CA VAL A 72 0.91 5.52 -5.06
C VAL A 72 0.26 4.95 -3.81
N GLY A 73 0.60 5.54 -2.67
CA GLY A 73 0.00 5.22 -1.39
C GLY A 73 -0.08 6.48 -0.53
N PRO A 74 -0.98 6.47 0.47
CA PRO A 74 -1.03 7.56 1.45
C PRO A 74 0.30 7.65 2.20
N ARG A 75 0.82 8.86 2.41
CA ARG A 75 1.97 9.06 3.31
C ARG A 75 1.51 9.12 4.75
N ASP A 76 0.32 9.68 4.96
CA ASP A 76 -0.36 9.76 6.24
C ASP A 76 -1.84 9.35 6.15
N ARG A 77 -2.47 9.11 7.30
CA ARG A 77 -3.92 8.82 7.39
C ARG A 77 -4.79 9.88 6.71
N LYS A 78 -4.34 11.14 6.69
CA LYS A 78 -5.04 12.26 6.04
C LYS A 78 -4.99 12.20 4.51
N ASP A 79 -4.01 11.48 3.95
CA ASP A 79 -3.79 11.36 2.50
C ASP A 79 -4.53 10.19 1.87
N THR A 80 -5.31 9.44 2.66
CA THR A 80 -6.03 8.25 2.17
C THR A 80 -6.97 8.60 1.01
N ALA A 81 -7.63 9.76 1.08
CA ALA A 81 -8.49 10.26 0.00
C ALA A 81 -7.67 10.60 -1.27
N VAL A 82 -6.47 11.17 -1.10
CA VAL A 82 -5.58 11.52 -2.22
C VAL A 82 -5.13 10.27 -2.97
N ALA A 83 -4.83 9.18 -2.25
CA ALA A 83 -4.47 7.90 -2.87
C ALA A 83 -5.62 7.32 -3.72
N THR A 84 -6.86 7.42 -3.23
CA THR A 84 -8.06 6.97 -3.98
C THR A 84 -8.30 7.83 -5.22
N THR A 85 -8.31 9.17 -5.08
CA THR A 85 -8.50 10.09 -6.20
C THR A 85 -7.41 9.94 -7.26
N SER A 86 -6.15 9.80 -6.84
CA SER A 86 -5.01 9.56 -7.74
C SER A 86 -5.19 8.25 -8.51
N THR A 87 -5.59 7.18 -7.83
CA THR A 87 -5.79 5.87 -8.49
C THR A 87 -6.94 5.94 -9.49
N ALA A 88 -8.05 6.59 -9.15
CA ALA A 88 -9.17 6.78 -10.06
C ALA A 88 -8.78 7.58 -11.30
N SER A 89 -8.01 8.65 -11.12
CA SER A 89 -7.48 9.46 -12.22
C SER A 89 -6.56 8.65 -13.14
N ILE A 90 -5.61 7.88 -12.57
CA ILE A 90 -4.73 6.97 -13.33
C ILE A 90 -5.55 5.98 -14.16
N VAL A 91 -6.51 5.30 -13.54
CA VAL A 91 -7.37 4.32 -14.24
C VAL A 91 -8.17 4.98 -15.37
N ARG A 92 -8.71 6.18 -15.14
CA ARG A 92 -9.44 6.92 -16.16
C ARG A 92 -8.54 7.30 -17.33
N THR A 93 -7.31 7.74 -17.06
CA THR A 93 -6.33 8.04 -18.12
C THR A 93 -5.91 6.78 -18.87
N MET A 94 -5.76 5.65 -18.18
CA MET A 94 -5.47 4.36 -18.82
C MET A 94 -6.58 3.93 -19.77
N GLN A 95 -7.85 4.04 -19.34
CA GLN A 95 -9.01 3.76 -20.18
C GLN A 95 -9.02 4.67 -21.43
N ALA A 96 -8.75 5.97 -21.25
CA ALA A 96 -8.70 6.92 -22.37
C ALA A 96 -7.50 6.72 -23.32
N THR A 97 -6.46 6.01 -22.89
CA THR A 97 -5.25 5.74 -23.67
C THR A 97 -5.15 4.30 -24.16
N GLY A 98 -6.13 3.45 -23.84
CA GLY A 98 -6.18 2.04 -24.27
C GLY A 98 -5.19 1.12 -23.55
N ILE A 99 -4.72 1.50 -22.35
CA ILE A 99 -3.74 0.70 -21.60
C ILE A 99 -4.50 -0.21 -20.63
N GLU A 100 -4.37 -1.52 -20.82
CA GLU A 100 -5.15 -2.51 -20.07
C GLU A 100 -4.41 -3.09 -18.86
N ARG A 101 -3.08 -2.92 -18.79
CA ARG A 101 -2.24 -3.55 -17.77
C ARG A 101 -1.89 -2.60 -16.64
N LEU A 102 -2.67 -2.64 -15.56
CA LEU A 102 -2.38 -1.98 -14.29
C LEU A 102 -1.88 -2.98 -13.24
N VAL A 103 -0.74 -2.70 -12.61
CA VAL A 103 -0.30 -3.42 -11.40
C VAL A 103 -0.15 -2.40 -10.27
N SER A 104 -0.96 -2.55 -9.22
CA SER A 104 -0.88 -1.73 -8.02
C SER A 104 -0.20 -2.53 -6.90
N TRP A 105 0.67 -1.88 -6.11
CA TRP A 105 1.22 -2.54 -4.92
C TRP A 105 0.16 -2.74 -3.83
N LEU A 106 -0.94 -1.96 -3.88
CA LEU A 106 -2.04 -1.99 -2.92
C LEU A 106 -3.22 -2.88 -3.36
N THR A 107 -2.99 -3.83 -4.27
CA THR A 107 -4.06 -4.66 -4.88
C THR A 107 -4.84 -5.53 -3.88
N PHE A 108 -4.32 -5.78 -2.68
CA PHE A 108 -5.05 -6.53 -1.65
C PHE A 108 -5.43 -5.64 -0.46
N PRO A 109 -6.72 -5.54 -0.08
CA PRO A 109 -7.13 -4.74 1.05
C PRO A 109 -6.80 -5.49 2.35
N ILE A 110 -5.52 -5.53 2.75
CA ILE A 110 -5.05 -6.16 3.99
C ILE A 110 -5.84 -5.63 5.21
N GLY A 111 -6.34 -4.39 5.14
CA GLY A 111 -7.24 -3.82 6.14
C GLY A 111 -8.56 -4.58 6.32
N THR A 112 -9.12 -5.22 5.28
CA THR A 112 -10.38 -5.98 5.40
C THR A 112 -10.24 -7.21 6.29
N LEU A 113 -9.10 -7.91 6.21
CA LEU A 113 -8.77 -9.02 7.12
C LEU A 113 -8.71 -8.55 8.57
N LYS A 114 -8.14 -7.35 8.80
CA LYS A 114 -8.07 -6.75 10.14
C LYS A 114 -9.46 -6.37 10.67
N THR A 115 -10.34 -5.83 9.82
CA THR A 115 -11.74 -5.54 10.19
C THR A 115 -12.52 -6.82 10.48
N GLY A 116 -12.34 -7.86 9.66
CA GLY A 116 -12.95 -9.18 9.88
C GLY A 116 -12.51 -9.79 11.22
N GLY A 117 -11.22 -9.68 11.56
CA GLY A 117 -10.70 -10.09 12.86
C GLY A 117 -11.34 -9.31 14.02
N ALA A 118 -11.48 -7.98 13.91
CA ALA A 118 -12.13 -7.18 14.95
C ALA A 118 -13.60 -7.58 15.16
N ILE A 119 -14.34 -7.82 14.08
CA ILE A 119 -15.73 -8.29 14.14
C ILE A 119 -15.79 -9.69 14.78
N GLY A 120 -14.95 -10.61 14.33
CA GLY A 120 -14.89 -11.97 14.87
C GLY A 120 -14.55 -12.01 16.37
N LEU A 121 -13.66 -11.11 16.82
CA LEU A 121 -13.33 -10.97 18.23
C LEU A 121 -14.53 -10.45 19.04
N ALA A 122 -15.25 -9.45 18.55
CA ALA A 122 -16.45 -8.92 19.20
C ALA A 122 -17.56 -9.98 19.32
N VAL A 123 -17.80 -10.75 18.26
CA VAL A 123 -18.75 -11.87 18.26
C VAL A 123 -18.31 -12.97 19.23
N GLY A 124 -17.01 -13.23 19.31
CA GLY A 124 -16.44 -14.17 20.27
C GLY A 124 -16.69 -13.79 21.73
N LEU A 125 -16.54 -12.49 22.05
CA LEU A 125 -16.85 -11.94 23.37
C LEU A 125 -18.37 -11.92 23.66
N ALA A 126 -19.21 -11.85 22.62
CA ALA A 126 -20.67 -11.86 22.73
C ALA A 126 -21.30 -13.24 22.93
N GLY A 127 -20.51 -14.34 22.91
CA GLY A 127 -21.00 -15.67 23.28
C GLY A 127 -20.39 -16.84 22.50
N LEU A 128 -19.80 -16.60 21.32
CA LEU A 128 -19.17 -17.66 20.51
C LEU A 128 -17.69 -17.85 20.89
N ARG A 129 -17.44 -18.31 22.12
CA ARG A 129 -16.11 -18.35 22.75
C ARG A 129 -15.02 -19.00 21.89
N MET A 130 -15.27 -20.16 21.28
CA MET A 130 -14.28 -20.84 20.43
C MET A 130 -13.89 -20.01 19.19
N VAL A 131 -14.85 -19.27 18.62
CA VAL A 131 -14.60 -18.36 17.49
C VAL A 131 -13.75 -17.18 17.96
N GLY A 132 -14.06 -16.62 19.14
CA GLY A 132 -13.28 -15.53 19.74
C GLY A 132 -11.81 -15.90 19.99
N VAL A 133 -11.56 -17.08 20.57
CA VAL A 133 -10.20 -17.56 20.83
C VAL A 133 -9.44 -17.80 19.52
N ALA A 134 -10.06 -18.45 18.53
CA ALA A 134 -9.44 -18.68 17.23
C ALA A 134 -9.06 -17.36 16.52
N VAL A 135 -9.96 -16.38 16.56
CA VAL A 135 -9.72 -15.05 15.95
C VAL A 135 -8.64 -14.28 16.71
N ALA A 136 -8.63 -14.33 18.05
CA ALA A 136 -7.59 -13.70 18.86
C ALA A 136 -6.20 -14.25 18.53
N ILE A 137 -6.05 -15.57 18.39
CA ILE A 137 -4.79 -16.21 17.95
C ILE A 137 -4.36 -15.67 16.59
N GLY A 138 -5.28 -15.61 15.62
CA GLY A 138 -5.00 -15.05 14.29
C GLY A 138 -4.55 -13.59 14.34
N LEU A 139 -5.19 -12.76 15.17
CA LEU A 139 -4.82 -11.36 15.37
C LEU A 139 -3.48 -11.21 16.08
N VAL A 140 -3.16 -12.06 17.08
CA VAL A 140 -1.85 -12.09 17.73
C VAL A 140 -0.75 -12.34 16.70
N LEU A 141 -0.88 -13.39 15.87
CA LEU A 141 0.08 -13.69 14.81
C LEU A 141 0.22 -12.53 13.82
N PHE A 142 -0.90 -11.93 13.42
CA PHE A 142 -0.91 -10.76 12.54
C PHE A 142 -0.12 -9.59 13.15
N PHE A 143 -0.36 -9.24 14.42
CA PHE A 143 0.31 -8.10 15.06
C PHE A 143 1.78 -8.39 15.38
N VAL A 144 2.17 -9.63 15.69
CA VAL A 144 3.58 -10.03 15.80
C VAL A 144 4.30 -9.81 14.47
N CYS A 145 3.73 -10.28 13.37
CA CYS A 145 4.27 -10.02 12.04
C CYS A 145 4.36 -8.52 11.76
N ALA A 146 3.31 -7.74 12.04
CA ALA A 146 3.31 -6.30 11.82
C ALA A 146 4.44 -5.58 12.59
N ILE A 147 4.65 -5.92 13.87
CA ILE A 147 5.74 -5.37 14.69
C ILE A 147 7.10 -5.74 14.10
N TYR A 148 7.27 -7.00 13.68
CA TYR A 148 8.49 -7.44 13.01
C TYR A 148 8.78 -6.62 11.74
N THR A 149 7.76 -6.35 10.91
CA THR A 149 7.93 -5.52 9.70
C THR A 149 8.31 -4.09 10.03
N HIS A 150 7.75 -3.50 11.09
CA HIS A 150 8.14 -2.15 11.55
C HIS A 150 9.59 -2.10 12.01
N ILE A 151 10.05 -3.11 12.77
CA ILE A 151 11.45 -3.20 13.19
C ILE A 151 12.36 -3.33 11.97
N LEU A 152 12.02 -4.19 11.02
CA LEU A 152 12.78 -4.39 9.79
C LEU A 152 12.87 -3.10 8.95
N ALA A 153 11.77 -2.33 8.89
CA ALA A 153 11.70 -1.04 8.22
C ALA A 153 12.31 0.12 9.03
N ARG A 154 12.72 -0.12 10.28
CA ARG A 154 13.17 0.90 11.26
C ARG A 154 12.13 2.01 11.46
N ASP A 155 10.85 1.66 11.38
CA ASP A 155 9.74 2.59 11.54
C ASP A 155 9.18 2.51 12.97
N TYR A 156 9.56 3.47 13.81
CA TYR A 156 9.12 3.63 15.20
C TYR A 156 8.09 4.75 15.37
N SER A 157 7.25 4.95 14.36
CA SER A 157 6.18 5.94 14.39
C SER A 157 5.08 5.59 15.43
N PRO A 158 4.11 6.50 15.71
CA PRO A 158 2.97 6.19 16.57
C PRO A 158 2.18 4.94 16.16
N GLN A 159 2.26 4.54 14.88
CA GLN A 159 1.62 3.32 14.37
C GLN A 159 2.27 2.06 14.95
N PHE A 160 3.58 2.07 15.19
CA PHE A 160 4.31 1.00 15.87
C PHE A 160 3.83 0.82 17.32
N ALA A 161 3.74 1.93 18.08
CA ALA A 161 3.23 1.90 19.46
C ALA A 161 1.78 1.38 19.52
N LEU A 162 0.95 1.79 18.57
CA LEU A 162 -0.43 1.33 18.45
C LEU A 162 -0.50 -0.17 18.07
N ALA A 163 0.42 -0.69 17.25
CA ALA A 163 0.52 -2.12 16.98
C ALA A 163 0.87 -2.94 18.23
N ILE A 164 1.79 -2.44 19.07
CA ILE A 164 2.13 -3.07 20.37
C ILE A 164 0.90 -3.07 21.29
N GLY A 165 0.19 -1.95 21.39
CA GLY A 165 -1.04 -1.86 22.21
C GLY A 165 -2.10 -2.85 21.76
N PHE A 166 -2.33 -2.98 20.46
CA PHE A 166 -3.27 -3.97 19.93
C PHE A 166 -2.80 -5.41 20.15
N LEU A 167 -1.50 -5.70 20.04
CA LEU A 167 -0.97 -7.03 20.36
C LEU A 167 -1.30 -7.39 21.82
N ALA A 168 -1.03 -6.49 22.76
CA ALA A 168 -1.33 -6.70 24.18
C ALA A 168 -2.83 -6.96 24.40
N LEU A 169 -3.69 -6.17 23.75
CA LEU A 169 -5.15 -6.34 23.84
C LEU A 169 -5.60 -7.71 23.32
N ASN A 170 -5.07 -8.16 22.18
CA ASN A 170 -5.41 -9.46 21.58
C ASN A 170 -4.89 -10.65 22.39
N VAL A 171 -3.76 -10.51 23.08
CA VAL A 171 -3.25 -11.52 24.02
C VAL A 171 -4.13 -11.62 25.27
N ALA A 172 -4.66 -10.49 25.74
CA ALA A 172 -5.53 -10.45 26.93
C ALA A 172 -6.97 -10.93 26.65
N SER A 173 -7.45 -10.86 25.40
CA SER A 173 -8.85 -11.17 25.08
C SER A 173 -9.24 -12.63 25.37
N PRO A 174 -8.41 -13.65 25.06
CA PRO A 174 -8.66 -15.04 25.44
C PRO A 174 -8.79 -15.23 26.96
N ALA A 175 -7.95 -14.56 27.75
CA ALA A 175 -8.00 -14.66 29.21
C ALA A 175 -9.33 -14.12 29.76
N LEU A 176 -9.83 -13.00 29.22
CA LEU A 176 -11.14 -12.47 29.58
C LEU A 176 -12.28 -13.39 29.15
N ALA A 177 -12.20 -13.98 27.95
CA ALA A 177 -13.22 -14.92 27.46
C ALA A 177 -13.32 -16.21 28.30
N LEU A 178 -12.24 -16.58 29.00
CA LEU A 178 -12.14 -17.73 29.88
C LEU A 178 -12.48 -17.42 31.36
N ASN A 179 -12.27 -16.18 31.84
CA ASN A 179 -12.44 -15.80 33.25
C ASN A 179 -13.85 -15.33 33.66
N VAL A 180 -14.77 -15.07 32.72
CA VAL A 180 -16.17 -14.69 33.03
C VAL A 180 -17.01 -15.96 33.25
N ALA A 181 -16.56 -16.83 34.17
CA ALA A 181 -17.21 -18.07 34.57
C ALA A 181 -17.61 -18.00 36.05
#